data_AF-A0A9P9A8D5-F1
#
_entry.id   AF-A0A9P9A8D5-F1
#
_cell.length_a   1.000
_cell.length_b   1.000
_cell.length_c   1.000
_cell.angle_alpha   90.00
_cell.angle_beta   90.00
_cell.angle_gamma   90.00
#
_symmetry.space_group_name_H-M   'P 1'
#
loop_
_entity.id
_entity.type
_entity.pdbx_description
1 polymer ?
#
loop_
_entity_poly.entity_id
_entity_poly.type
_entity_poly.pdbx_seq_one_letter_code
_entity_poly.pdbx_strand_id
1 'polypeptide(L)'
;MAPLLIATCILLTLATPLSNVLMCKGMLASRSTNGISVTAALLLALCAQAQLATMYYLWACPPFKRYGEAVPKPPRFMDYLNLAQLIVQWISSIFLLIVLLFVSTRAEIAETTSTKTSSGGSVSTKTAATLLTVHASLCIFWALVAGTPTKDWLDLTFVSIMSFNQWCINPIITITTILASILQAGTTKDVQGPSALNRTVVLLQATVFLALAVSWPFRFQVPLNLRTPYRDDWYLLAEWYPLVGWACVNNAVIAIGQGVVLYIASTKLDNGAASLGERQPLISTQ
;
A
#
# COMPACT_ATOMS: atom_id res chain seq x y z
N MET A 1 -8.33 -27.14 4.05
CA MET A 1 -8.34 -25.68 3.80
C MET A 1 -7.06 -25.00 4.32
N ALA A 2 -6.57 -25.31 5.52
CA ALA A 2 -5.35 -24.72 6.09
C ALA A 2 -4.07 -24.78 5.22
N PRO A 3 -3.68 -25.91 4.57
CA PRO A 3 -2.43 -25.96 3.80
C PRO A 3 -2.47 -25.12 2.52
N LEU A 4 -3.63 -25.05 1.87
CA LEU A 4 -3.83 -24.21 0.68
C LEU A 4 -3.67 -22.73 1.03
N LEU A 5 -4.30 -22.27 2.11
CA LEU A 5 -4.18 -20.89 2.56
C LEU A 5 -2.73 -20.52 2.89
N ILE A 6 -1.99 -21.40 3.57
CA ILE A 6 -0.57 -21.19 3.87
C ILE A 6 0.25 -21.05 2.59
N ALA A 7 0.06 -21.96 1.63
CA ALA A 7 0.75 -21.89 0.34
C ALA A 7 0.43 -20.59 -0.41
N THR A 8 -0.85 -20.18 -0.42
CA THR A 8 -1.27 -18.88 -0.98
C THR A 8 -0.59 -17.71 -0.28
N CYS A 9 -0.50 -17.70 1.05
CA CYS A 9 0.19 -16.64 1.79
C CYS A 9 1.68 -16.55 1.41
N ILE A 10 2.38 -17.68 1.35
CA ILE A 10 3.80 -17.72 0.95
C ILE A 10 3.97 -17.18 -0.48
N LEU A 11 3.15 -17.64 -1.42
CA LEU A 11 3.19 -17.16 -2.81
C LEU A 11 2.94 -15.65 -2.89
N LEU A 12 1.97 -15.13 -2.15
CA LEU A 12 1.67 -13.69 -2.13
C LEU A 12 2.83 -12.88 -1.52
N THR A 13 3.46 -13.39 -0.46
CA THR A 13 4.63 -12.74 0.15
C THR A 13 5.80 -12.65 -0.82
N LEU A 14 5.99 -13.64 -1.70
CA LEU A 14 7.01 -13.59 -2.76
C LEU A 14 6.59 -12.76 -3.98
N ALA A 15 5.29 -12.74 -4.31
CA ALA A 15 4.77 -12.01 -5.46
C ALA A 15 4.78 -10.48 -5.25
N THR A 16 4.55 -10.00 -4.02
CA THR A 16 4.60 -8.57 -3.69
C THR A 16 5.94 -7.90 -4.07
N PRO A 17 7.11 -8.34 -3.62
CA PRO A 17 8.38 -7.71 -3.95
C PRO A 17 8.73 -7.92 -5.42
N LEU A 18 8.40 -9.08 -6.00
CA LEU A 18 8.63 -9.35 -7.42
C LEU A 18 7.90 -8.32 -8.30
N SER A 19 6.62 -8.05 -8.03
CA SER A 19 5.84 -7.08 -8.79
C SER A 19 6.43 -5.66 -8.72
N ASN A 20 6.95 -5.24 -7.56
CA ASN A 20 7.59 -3.94 -7.37
C ASN A 20 8.96 -3.85 -8.05
N VAL A 21 9.77 -4.92 -7.98
CA VAL A 21 11.06 -4.99 -8.67
C VAL A 21 10.89 -4.86 -10.18
N LEU A 22 9.87 -5.51 -10.76
CA LEU A 22 9.56 -5.37 -12.18
C LEU A 22 9.20 -3.94 -12.56
N MET A 23 8.43 -3.24 -11.73
CA MET A 23 8.13 -1.81 -11.93
C MET A 23 9.42 -0.96 -11.89
N CYS A 24 10.26 -1.17 -10.87
CA CYS A 24 11.54 -0.46 -10.75
C CYS A 24 12.47 -0.71 -11.94
N LYS A 25 12.56 -1.94 -12.43
CA LYS A 25 13.34 -2.26 -13.64
C LYS A 25 12.84 -1.49 -14.86
N GLY A 26 11.52 -1.40 -15.04
CA GLY A 26 10.91 -0.63 -16.12
C GLY A 26 11.28 0.86 -16.06
N MET A 27 11.15 1.48 -14.88
CA MET A 27 11.51 2.88 -14.67
C MET A 27 13.00 3.18 -14.87
N LEU A 28 13.88 2.28 -14.39
CA LEU A 28 15.32 2.42 -14.56
C LEU A 28 15.75 2.26 -16.02
N ALA A 29 15.10 1.35 -16.75
CA ALA A 29 15.35 1.13 -18.17
C ALA A 29 14.88 2.31 -19.03
N SER A 30 13.68 2.84 -18.75
CA SER A 30 13.13 4.00 -19.47
C SER A 30 13.73 5.34 -19.03
N ARG A 31 14.41 5.36 -17.87
CA ARG A 31 14.90 6.57 -17.19
C ARG A 31 13.83 7.66 -17.03
N SER A 32 12.58 7.23 -16.87
CA SER A 32 11.43 8.12 -16.80
C SER A 32 10.50 7.69 -15.68
N THR A 33 9.92 8.66 -14.99
CA THR A 33 8.83 8.48 -14.02
C THR A 33 7.48 8.95 -14.59
N ASN A 34 7.41 9.19 -15.90
CA ASN A 34 6.24 9.79 -16.54
C ASN A 34 4.98 8.93 -16.33
N GLY A 35 3.95 9.52 -15.70
CA GLY A 35 2.71 8.83 -15.35
C GLY A 35 2.73 8.14 -13.97
N ILE A 36 3.81 8.27 -13.20
CA ILE A 36 3.92 7.73 -11.83
C ILE A 36 3.99 8.89 -10.83
N SER A 37 3.09 8.91 -9.86
CA SER A 37 2.99 9.98 -8.87
C SER A 37 3.93 9.73 -7.69
N VAL A 38 4.90 10.62 -7.50
CA VAL A 38 5.80 10.60 -6.33
C VAL A 38 5.02 10.75 -5.03
N THR A 39 4.05 11.66 -5.01
CA THR A 39 3.18 11.88 -3.86
C THR A 39 2.39 10.63 -3.53
N ALA A 40 1.80 9.95 -4.51
CA ALA A 40 1.09 8.70 -4.26
C ALA A 40 2.02 7.61 -3.69
N ALA A 41 3.23 7.46 -4.24
CA ALA A 41 4.22 6.50 -3.74
C ALA A 41 4.63 6.79 -2.28
N LEU A 42 4.82 8.07 -1.93
CA LEU A 42 5.11 8.49 -0.56
C LEU A 42 3.95 8.16 0.38
N LEU A 43 2.72 8.49 0.00
CA LEU A 43 1.53 8.20 0.80
C LEU A 43 1.37 6.68 1.02
N LEU A 44 1.60 5.85 0.00
CA LEU A 44 1.57 4.39 0.14
C LEU A 44 2.68 3.87 1.06
N ALA A 45 3.88 4.46 1.01
CA ALA A 45 4.97 4.09 1.92
C ALA A 45 4.65 4.43 3.39
N LEU A 46 4.07 5.61 3.63
CA LEU A 46 3.59 6.01 4.95
C LEU A 46 2.47 5.08 5.45
N CYS A 47 1.54 4.70 4.58
CA CYS A 47 0.48 3.75 4.89
C CYS A 47 1.05 2.38 5.28
N ALA A 48 1.96 1.83 4.46
CA ALA A 48 2.58 0.53 4.75
C ALA A 48 3.37 0.55 6.08
N GLN A 49 4.02 1.67 6.40
CA GLN A 49 4.71 1.85 7.67
C GLN A 49 3.75 1.87 8.86
N ALA A 50 2.64 2.60 8.74
CA ALA A 50 1.62 2.67 9.79
C ALA A 50 0.95 1.30 10.01
N GLN A 51 0.67 0.56 8.92
CA GLN A 51 0.17 -0.82 8.98
C GLN A 51 1.14 -1.77 9.70
N LEU A 52 2.44 -1.65 9.42
CA LEU A 52 3.47 -2.44 10.11
C LEU A 52 3.51 -2.11 11.61
N ALA A 53 3.41 -0.82 11.98
CA ALA A 53 3.31 -0.41 13.37
C ALA A 53 2.06 -0.98 14.06
N THR A 54 0.88 -0.90 13.42
CA THR A 54 -0.36 -1.51 13.92
C THR A 54 -0.22 -3.01 14.15
N MET A 55 0.39 -3.74 13.21
CA MET A 55 0.65 -5.17 13.38
C MET A 55 1.61 -5.46 14.53
N TYR A 56 2.67 -4.65 14.68
CA TYR A 56 3.59 -4.76 15.80
C TYR A 56 2.87 -4.61 17.14
N TYR A 57 1.95 -3.64 17.26
CA TYR A 57 1.17 -3.47 18.50
C TYR A 57 0.27 -4.66 18.81
N LEU A 58 -0.44 -5.19 17.80
CA LEU A 58 -1.26 -6.39 17.95
C LEU A 58 -0.42 -7.59 18.38
N TRP A 59 0.83 -7.67 17.93
CA TRP A 59 1.72 -8.78 18.22
C TRP A 59 2.40 -8.66 19.59
N ALA A 60 2.93 -7.49 19.93
CA ALA A 60 3.55 -7.25 21.23
C ALA A 60 2.53 -7.41 22.38
N CYS A 61 1.30 -6.96 22.15
CA CYS A 61 0.31 -6.78 23.19
C CYS A 61 -1.08 -7.23 22.71
N PRO A 62 -1.55 -8.42 23.09
CA PRO A 62 -2.82 -8.93 22.61
C PRO A 62 -3.96 -8.01 23.11
N PRO A 63 -4.76 -7.42 22.20
CA PRO A 63 -5.84 -6.54 22.60
C PRO A 63 -6.93 -7.41 23.25
N PHE A 64 -7.27 -7.09 24.49
CA PHE A 64 -8.44 -7.63 25.20
C PHE A 64 -8.45 -9.14 25.48
N LYS A 65 -7.92 -9.54 26.65
CA LYS A 65 -8.21 -10.85 27.26
C LYS A 65 -9.73 -11.14 27.36
N ARG A 66 -10.56 -10.09 27.45
CA ARG A 66 -12.03 -10.18 27.55
C ARG A 66 -12.70 -10.67 26.25
N TYR A 67 -12.10 -10.35 25.10
CA TYR A 67 -12.73 -10.55 23.78
C TYR A 67 -11.88 -11.39 22.83
N GLY A 68 -10.90 -12.12 23.37
CA GLY A 68 -9.99 -12.96 22.60
C GLY A 68 -8.84 -12.19 21.97
N GLU A 69 -7.70 -12.87 21.85
CA GLU A 69 -6.48 -12.29 21.31
C GLU A 69 -6.47 -12.40 19.78
N ALA A 70 -6.30 -11.28 19.07
CA ALA A 70 -6.16 -11.27 17.61
C ALA A 70 -4.91 -12.06 17.15
N VAL A 71 -3.83 -11.97 17.93
CA VAL A 71 -2.62 -12.78 17.81
C VAL A 71 -2.43 -13.53 19.14
N PRO A 72 -2.57 -14.85 19.18
CA PRO A 72 -2.45 -15.63 20.41
C PRO A 72 -1.01 -15.63 20.94
N LYS A 73 -0.84 -15.86 22.25
CA LYS A 73 0.45 -16.17 22.86
C LYS A 73 0.56 -17.68 23.23
N PRO A 74 1.48 -18.46 22.64
CA PRO A 74 2.47 -18.08 21.64
C PRO A 74 1.86 -17.85 20.23
N PRO A 75 2.50 -17.02 19.39
CA PRO A 75 2.02 -16.73 18.03
C PRO A 75 2.02 -17.98 17.16
N ARG A 76 1.06 -18.09 16.25
CA ARG A 76 0.97 -19.22 15.31
C ARG A 76 1.79 -18.91 14.06
N PHE A 77 2.12 -19.95 13.32
CA PHE A 77 2.85 -19.83 12.05
C PHE A 77 2.21 -18.82 11.07
N MET A 78 0.88 -18.77 10.99
CA MET A 78 0.17 -17.80 10.14
C MET A 78 0.40 -16.35 10.56
N ASP A 79 0.56 -16.08 11.86
CA ASP A 79 0.81 -14.72 12.38
C ASP A 79 2.20 -14.22 11.94
N TYR A 80 3.21 -15.11 11.94
CA TYR A 80 4.53 -14.82 11.37
C TYR A 80 4.46 -14.51 9.87
N LEU A 81 3.67 -15.27 9.10
CA LEU A 81 3.46 -14.98 7.68
C LEU A 81 2.76 -13.64 7.45
N ASN A 82 1.79 -13.28 8.30
CA ASN A 82 1.10 -12.00 8.21
C ASN A 82 2.04 -10.82 8.48
N LEU A 83 2.93 -10.92 9.48
CA LEU A 83 3.95 -9.88 9.67
C LEU A 83 4.93 -9.86 8.50
N ALA A 84 5.42 -11.01 8.06
CA ALA A 84 6.37 -11.09 6.95
C ALA A 84 5.79 -10.40 5.71
N GLN A 85 4.51 -10.62 5.40
CA GLN A 85 3.80 -9.94 4.32
C GLN A 85 3.82 -8.41 4.47
N LEU A 86 3.54 -7.88 5.67
CA LEU A 86 3.54 -6.43 5.91
C LEU A 86 4.94 -5.82 5.89
N ILE A 87 5.95 -6.53 6.42
CA ILE A 87 7.36 -6.13 6.31
C ILE A 87 7.77 -6.04 4.84
N VAL A 88 7.44 -7.08 4.06
CA VAL A 88 7.79 -7.13 2.64
C VAL A 88 7.09 -6.02 1.86
N GLN A 89 5.82 -5.74 2.17
CA GLN A 89 5.08 -4.63 1.55
C GLN A 89 5.69 -3.28 1.92
N TRP A 90 6.06 -3.08 3.18
CA TRP A 90 6.75 -1.87 3.64
C TRP A 90 8.10 -1.67 2.95
N ILE A 91 8.97 -2.69 2.95
CA ILE A 91 10.27 -2.65 2.25
C ILE A 91 10.07 -2.36 0.75
N SER A 92 9.09 -3.01 0.12
CA SER A 92 8.80 -2.80 -1.30
C SER A 92 8.35 -1.37 -1.60
N SER A 93 7.51 -0.80 -0.72
CA SER A 93 7.01 0.58 -0.87
C SER A 93 8.13 1.62 -0.69
N ILE A 94 9.01 1.44 0.29
CA ILE A 94 10.19 2.30 0.49
C ILE A 94 11.14 2.17 -0.70
N PHE A 95 11.42 0.95 -1.14
CA PHE A 95 12.31 0.71 -2.26
C PHE A 95 11.79 1.36 -3.55
N LEU A 96 10.49 1.21 -3.84
CA LEU A 96 9.84 1.87 -4.97
C LEU A 96 9.98 3.39 -4.87
N LEU A 97 9.69 3.98 -3.71
CA LEU A 97 9.83 5.42 -3.48
C LEU A 97 11.26 5.91 -3.69
N ILE A 98 12.26 5.18 -3.18
CA ILE A 98 13.68 5.53 -3.35
C ILE A 98 14.06 5.54 -4.82
N VAL A 99 13.70 4.49 -5.57
CA VAL A 99 13.98 4.42 -7.01
C VAL A 99 13.28 5.56 -7.75
N LEU A 100 12.02 5.84 -7.40
CA LEU A 100 11.25 6.91 -8.02
C LEU A 100 11.88 8.29 -7.80
N LEU A 101 12.25 8.62 -6.55
CA LEU A 101 12.93 9.86 -6.22
C LEU A 101 14.28 9.97 -6.94
N PHE A 102 15.03 8.87 -6.99
CA PHE A 102 16.32 8.83 -7.68
C PHE A 102 16.19 9.12 -9.19
N VAL A 103 15.23 8.50 -9.87
CA VAL A 103 14.99 8.73 -11.30
C VAL A 103 14.45 10.15 -11.54
N SER A 104 13.48 10.61 -10.74
CA SER A 104 12.91 11.96 -10.86
C SER A 104 13.96 13.06 -10.64
N THR A 105 14.80 12.95 -9.60
CA THR A 105 15.88 13.93 -9.36
C THR A 105 16.88 13.97 -10.51
N ARG A 106 17.20 12.81 -11.12
CA ARG A 106 18.09 12.77 -12.29
C ARG A 106 17.48 13.44 -13.53
N ALA A 107 16.19 13.25 -13.76
CA ALA A 107 15.48 13.91 -14.85
C ALA A 107 15.46 15.44 -14.66
N GLU A 108 15.14 15.92 -13.45
CA GLU A 108 15.11 17.36 -13.13
C GLU A 108 16.48 18.03 -13.33
N ILE A 109 17.59 17.38 -12.95
CA ILE A 109 18.95 17.89 -13.15
C ILE A 109 19.30 18.02 -14.65
N ALA A 110 18.88 17.05 -15.46
CA ALA A 110 19.12 17.09 -16.90
C ALA A 110 18.36 18.27 -17.56
N GLU A 111 17.13 18.54 -17.14
CA GLU A 111 16.30 19.64 -17.67
C GLU A 111 16.75 21.03 -17.20
N THR A 112 17.18 21.18 -15.95
CA THR A 112 17.68 22.47 -15.43
C THR A 112 18.96 22.95 -16.11
N THR A 113 19.71 22.04 -16.72
CA THR A 113 20.87 22.38 -17.57
C THR A 113 20.44 22.96 -18.93
N SER A 114 19.19 22.73 -19.34
CA SER A 114 18.67 23.14 -20.66
C SER A 114 17.74 24.36 -20.62
N THR A 115 16.94 24.59 -19.58
CA THR A 115 16.03 25.76 -19.48
C THR A 115 15.46 25.94 -18.08
N LYS A 116 15.61 27.14 -17.48
CA LYS A 116 14.97 27.53 -16.21
C LYS A 116 13.47 27.78 -16.43
N THR A 117 12.64 26.75 -16.27
CA THR A 117 11.21 26.96 -15.95
C THR A 117 10.87 26.16 -14.70
N SER A 118 10.37 26.88 -13.70
CA SER A 118 9.97 26.31 -12.40
C SER A 118 8.67 25.55 -12.56
N SER A 119 8.73 24.22 -12.68
CA SER A 119 7.53 23.37 -12.61
C SER A 119 7.16 23.16 -11.14
N GLY A 120 6.01 23.72 -10.75
CA GLY A 120 5.46 23.59 -9.41
C GLY A 120 4.95 22.18 -9.12
N GLY A 121 5.15 21.73 -7.88
CA GLY A 121 4.37 20.63 -7.28
C GLY A 121 5.09 19.29 -7.08
N SER A 122 6.37 19.14 -7.42
CA SER A 122 7.13 17.91 -7.15
C SER A 122 7.49 17.81 -5.65
N VAL A 123 7.13 16.71 -4.99
CA VAL A 123 7.56 16.44 -3.61
C VAL A 123 9.08 16.29 -3.60
N SER A 124 9.77 17.23 -2.96
CA SER A 124 11.23 17.18 -2.85
C SER A 124 11.67 15.91 -2.12
N THR A 125 12.76 15.29 -2.58
CA THR A 125 13.44 14.17 -1.91
C THR A 125 13.68 14.44 -0.43
N LYS A 126 14.00 15.69 -0.07
CA LYS A 126 14.17 16.10 1.33
C LYS A 126 12.87 15.98 2.11
N THR A 127 11.77 16.50 1.58
CA THR A 127 10.44 16.43 2.20
C THR A 127 9.98 14.98 2.37
N ALA A 128 10.14 14.14 1.34
CA ALA A 128 9.80 12.73 1.42
C ALA A 128 10.61 12.00 2.50
N ALA A 129 11.93 12.20 2.53
CA ALA A 129 12.80 11.61 3.55
C ALA A 129 12.46 12.10 4.96
N THR A 130 12.22 13.40 5.14
CA THR A 130 11.80 13.99 6.41
C THR A 130 10.48 13.40 6.90
N LEU A 131 9.46 13.34 6.04
CA LEU A 131 8.15 12.78 6.41
C LEU A 131 8.25 11.31 6.81
N LEU A 132 8.98 10.50 6.03
CA LEU A 132 9.16 9.08 6.33
C LEU A 132 9.90 8.87 7.65
N THR A 133 10.98 9.65 7.87
CA THR A 133 11.79 9.58 9.09
C THR A 133 11.00 10.03 10.31
N VAL A 134 10.31 11.17 10.24
CA VAL A 134 9.49 11.69 11.34
C VAL A 134 8.40 10.69 11.69
N HIS A 135 7.71 10.14 10.69
CA HIS A 135 6.68 9.13 10.92
C HIS A 135 7.26 7.84 11.51
N ALA A 136 8.47 7.42 11.11
CA ALA A 136 9.12 6.22 11.64
C ALA A 136 9.54 6.42 13.10
N SER A 137 10.18 7.55 13.40
CA SER A 137 10.53 7.96 14.75
C SER A 137 9.30 8.04 15.65
N LEU A 138 8.17 8.55 15.14
CA LEU A 138 6.92 8.60 15.88
C LEU A 138 6.38 7.18 16.17
N CYS A 139 6.39 6.27 15.19
CA CYS A 139 6.00 4.87 15.41
C CYS A 139 6.88 4.18 16.46
N ILE A 140 8.21 4.37 16.40
CA ILE A 140 9.15 3.82 17.37
C ILE A 140 8.93 4.44 18.76
N PHE A 141 8.80 5.75 18.83
CA PHE A 141 8.52 6.46 20.08
C PHE A 141 7.26 5.93 20.74
N TRP A 142 6.16 5.79 19.98
CA TRP A 142 4.93 5.21 20.50
C TRP A 142 5.09 3.75 20.92
N ALA A 143 5.88 2.94 20.20
CA ALA A 143 6.20 1.57 20.60
C ALA A 143 6.95 1.51 21.94
N LEU A 144 7.87 2.45 22.19
CA LEU A 144 8.59 2.55 23.45
C LEU A 144 7.68 3.05 24.59
N VAL A 145 6.85 4.06 24.33
CA VAL A 145 5.90 4.63 25.32
C VAL A 145 4.81 3.62 25.70
N ALA A 146 4.32 2.83 24.75
CA ALA A 146 3.35 1.77 25.02
C ALA A 146 3.90 0.70 25.99
N GLY A 147 5.24 0.58 26.08
CA GLY A 147 5.92 -0.30 27.01
C GLY A 147 5.58 -1.78 26.82
N THR A 148 6.01 -2.61 27.78
CA THR A 148 5.47 -3.96 27.90
C THR A 148 4.15 -3.86 28.65
N PRO A 149 3.05 -4.44 28.12
CA PRO A 149 1.75 -4.35 28.76
C PRO A 149 1.87 -4.97 30.14
N THR A 150 1.45 -4.23 31.16
CA THR A 150 1.38 -4.77 32.52
C THR A 150 0.46 -6.01 32.53
N LYS A 151 0.62 -6.91 33.52
CA LYS A 151 -0.20 -8.13 33.60
C LYS A 151 -1.70 -7.81 33.67
N ASP A 152 -2.02 -6.59 34.09
CA ASP A 152 -3.36 -6.04 34.19
C ASP A 152 -3.90 -5.65 32.82
N TRP A 153 -5.06 -6.22 32.50
CA TRP A 153 -5.78 -5.98 31.26
C TRP A 153 -6.29 -4.54 31.12
N LEU A 154 -6.20 -3.74 32.19
CA LEU A 154 -6.63 -2.35 32.29
C LEU A 154 -5.45 -1.36 32.30
N ASP A 155 -4.33 -1.73 31.69
CA ASP A 155 -3.23 -0.81 31.44
C ASP A 155 -3.74 0.37 30.60
N LEU A 156 -4.07 1.47 31.27
CA LEU A 156 -4.81 2.59 30.69
C LEU A 156 -4.02 3.23 29.55
N THR A 157 -2.70 3.30 29.68
CA THR A 157 -1.79 3.80 28.65
C THR A 157 -1.89 2.94 27.40
N PHE A 158 -1.78 1.62 27.56
CA PHE A 158 -1.87 0.68 26.45
C PHE A 158 -3.24 0.69 25.76
N VAL A 159 -4.33 0.62 26.54
CA VAL A 159 -5.70 0.64 26.00
C VAL A 159 -5.96 1.94 25.25
N SER A 160 -5.47 3.07 25.76
CA SER A 160 -5.62 4.38 25.10
C SER A 160 -4.88 4.43 23.76
N ILE A 161 -3.63 3.97 23.71
CA ILE A 161 -2.82 3.94 22.48
C ILE A 161 -3.46 3.01 21.44
N MET A 162 -3.88 1.82 21.85
CA MET A 162 -4.55 0.87 20.95
C MET A 162 -5.87 1.41 20.43
N SER A 163 -6.69 2.00 21.30
CA SER A 163 -7.96 2.61 20.90
C SER A 163 -7.73 3.76 19.92
N PHE A 164 -6.74 4.60 20.17
CA PHE A 164 -6.37 5.69 19.26
C PHE A 164 -5.90 5.15 17.90
N ASN A 165 -5.08 4.10 17.89
CA ASN A 165 -4.63 3.49 16.64
C ASN A 165 -5.81 2.88 15.84
N GLN A 166 -6.69 2.18 16.54
CA GLN A 166 -7.87 1.53 15.97
C GLN A 166 -8.88 2.52 15.40
N TRP A 167 -9.23 3.56 16.17
CA TRP A 167 -10.34 4.46 15.84
C TRP A 167 -9.92 5.71 15.07
N CYS A 168 -8.65 6.13 15.16
CA CYS A 168 -8.15 7.31 14.46
C CYS A 168 -7.18 6.95 13.35
N ILE A 169 -6.10 6.23 13.67
CA ILE A 169 -4.99 6.01 12.73
C ILE A 169 -5.42 5.08 11.59
N ASN A 170 -6.05 3.94 11.87
CA ASN A 170 -6.48 3.00 10.83
C ASN A 170 -7.41 3.63 9.77
N PRO A 171 -8.46 4.39 10.14
CA PRO A 171 -9.25 5.16 9.17
C PRO A 171 -8.43 6.19 8.38
N ILE A 172 -7.51 6.92 9.03
CA ILE A 172 -6.64 7.89 8.36
C ILE A 172 -5.75 7.20 7.32
N ILE A 173 -5.18 6.02 7.63
CA ILE A 173 -4.39 5.23 6.67
C ILE A 173 -5.24 4.86 5.45
N THR A 174 -6.49 4.43 5.66
CA THR A 174 -7.38 4.05 4.56
C THR A 174 -7.71 5.24 3.67
N ILE A 175 -8.06 6.39 4.26
CA ILE A 175 -8.28 7.64 3.52
C ILE A 175 -7.02 8.03 2.73
N THR A 176 -5.85 7.92 3.37
CA THR A 176 -4.56 8.22 2.73
C THR A 176 -4.28 7.28 1.55
N THR A 177 -4.64 6.01 1.67
CA THR A 177 -4.51 5.01 0.59
C THR A 177 -5.45 5.31 -0.58
N ILE A 178 -6.67 5.79 -0.29
CA ILE A 178 -7.63 6.26 -1.32
C ILE A 178 -7.06 7.48 -2.02
N LEU A 179 -6.59 8.49 -1.27
CA LEU A 179 -5.98 9.69 -1.83
C LEU A 179 -4.77 9.36 -2.72
N ALA A 180 -3.90 8.44 -2.28
CA ALA A 180 -2.78 7.96 -3.09
C ALA A 180 -3.26 7.37 -4.42
N SER A 181 -4.33 6.57 -4.40
CA SER A 181 -4.91 5.97 -5.61
C SER A 181 -5.48 7.04 -6.56
N ILE A 182 -6.18 8.05 -6.02
CA ILE A 182 -6.71 9.18 -6.79
C ILE A 182 -5.56 9.98 -7.43
N LEU A 183 -4.52 10.31 -6.66
CA LEU A 183 -3.36 11.05 -7.15
C LEU A 183 -2.64 10.28 -8.26
N GLN A 184 -2.44 8.97 -8.09
CA GLN A 184 -1.80 8.13 -9.11
C GLN A 184 -2.66 8.07 -10.39
N ALA A 185 -3.97 7.91 -10.27
CA ALA A 185 -4.88 7.93 -11.42
C ALA A 185 -4.87 9.29 -12.14
N GLY A 186 -4.87 10.40 -11.39
CA GLY A 186 -4.73 11.75 -11.92
C GLY A 186 -3.43 11.94 -12.70
N THR A 187 -2.28 11.61 -12.09
CA THR A 187 -0.97 11.69 -12.77
C THR A 187 -0.91 10.82 -14.03
N THR A 188 -1.53 9.63 -14.01
CA THR A 188 -1.62 8.76 -15.20
C THR A 188 -2.49 9.39 -16.29
N LYS A 189 -3.61 10.01 -15.91
CA LYS A 189 -4.54 10.69 -16.82
C LYS A 189 -3.93 11.95 -17.43
N ASP A 190 -3.12 12.68 -16.70
CA ASP A 190 -2.54 13.94 -17.19
C ASP A 190 -1.23 13.74 -17.97
N VAL A 191 -0.70 12.52 -17.97
CA VAL A 191 0.54 12.20 -18.67
C VAL A 191 0.44 12.48 -20.18
N GLN A 192 1.35 13.29 -20.70
CA GLN A 192 1.55 13.49 -22.13
C GLN A 192 2.76 12.67 -22.59
N GLY A 193 2.63 11.96 -23.70
CA GLY A 193 3.70 11.14 -24.29
C GLY A 193 3.85 9.73 -23.67
N PRO A 194 5.01 9.08 -23.91
CA PRO A 194 5.27 7.71 -23.45
C PRO A 194 5.25 7.63 -21.92
N SER A 195 4.42 6.74 -21.38
CA SER A 195 4.37 6.48 -19.94
C SER A 195 5.44 5.47 -19.53
N ALA A 196 6.02 5.66 -18.34
CA ALA A 196 6.88 4.68 -17.70
C ALA A 196 6.11 3.49 -17.10
N LEU A 197 4.78 3.55 -17.05
CA LEU A 197 3.93 2.48 -16.55
C LEU A 197 3.89 1.31 -17.54
N ASN A 198 4.34 0.14 -17.08
CA ASN A 198 4.16 -1.11 -17.81
C ASN A 198 2.81 -1.74 -17.43
N ARG A 199 1.86 -1.80 -18.38
CA ARG A 199 0.50 -2.35 -18.19
C ARG A 199 0.50 -3.75 -17.59
N THR A 200 1.39 -4.63 -18.04
CA THR A 200 1.50 -6.00 -17.53
C THR A 200 1.92 -6.01 -16.06
N VAL A 201 2.84 -5.11 -15.69
CA VAL A 201 3.28 -4.97 -14.29
C VAL A 201 2.17 -4.37 -13.42
N VAL A 202 1.45 -3.36 -13.90
CA VAL A 202 0.30 -2.78 -13.19
C VAL A 202 -0.80 -3.82 -12.98
N LEU A 203 -1.13 -4.62 -14.00
CA LEU A 203 -2.09 -5.72 -13.89
C LEU A 203 -1.64 -6.76 -12.86
N LEU A 204 -0.35 -7.13 -12.87
CA LEU A 204 0.22 -8.04 -11.88
C LEU A 204 0.08 -7.47 -10.46
N GLN A 205 0.41 -6.19 -10.26
CA GLN A 205 0.24 -5.51 -8.96
C GLN A 205 -1.23 -5.52 -8.52
N ALA A 206 -2.16 -5.12 -9.40
CA ALA A 206 -3.59 -5.14 -9.10
C ALA A 206 -4.07 -6.53 -8.67
N THR A 207 -3.62 -7.57 -9.37
CA THR A 207 -3.97 -8.97 -9.07
C THR A 207 -3.39 -9.42 -7.73
N VAL A 208 -2.12 -9.11 -7.44
CA VAL A 208 -1.47 -9.45 -6.17
C VAL A 208 -2.18 -8.78 -5.00
N PHE A 209 -2.49 -7.48 -5.12
CA PHE A 209 -3.19 -6.74 -4.07
C PHE A 209 -4.64 -7.20 -3.90
N LEU A 210 -5.33 -7.56 -4.98
CA LEU A 210 -6.67 -8.15 -4.90
C LEU A 210 -6.65 -9.50 -4.17
N ALA A 211 -5.69 -10.36 -4.51
CA ALA A 211 -5.51 -11.65 -3.85
C ALA A 211 -5.14 -11.47 -2.37
N LEU A 212 -4.31 -10.47 -2.02
CA LEU A 212 -4.04 -10.10 -0.64
C LEU A 212 -5.31 -9.70 0.09
N ALA A 213 -6.12 -8.80 -0.50
CA ALA A 213 -7.38 -8.35 0.07
C ALA A 213 -8.33 -9.53 0.34
N VAL A 214 -8.56 -10.38 -0.66
CA VAL A 214 -9.45 -11.56 -0.54
C VAL A 214 -8.92 -12.56 0.49
N SER A 215 -7.60 -12.76 0.58
CA SER A 215 -7.03 -13.72 1.53
C SER A 215 -7.10 -13.24 2.98
N TRP A 216 -7.12 -11.92 3.21
CA TRP A 216 -6.92 -11.34 4.55
C TRP A 216 -7.99 -11.71 5.59
N PRO A 217 -9.31 -11.72 5.27
CA PRO A 217 -10.34 -12.17 6.19
C PRO A 217 -10.14 -13.61 6.71
N PHE A 218 -9.43 -14.45 5.96
CA PHE A 218 -9.16 -15.84 6.32
C PHE A 218 -7.86 -16.02 7.12
N ARG A 219 -7.01 -14.98 7.19
CA ARG A 219 -5.69 -15.03 7.86
C ARG A 219 -5.77 -14.82 9.36
N PHE A 220 -6.81 -14.14 9.85
CA PHE A 220 -7.04 -13.92 11.27
C PHE A 220 -8.26 -14.69 11.74
N GLN A 221 -8.16 -15.29 12.93
CA GLN A 221 -9.33 -15.86 13.57
C GLN A 221 -10.10 -14.76 14.26
N VAL A 222 -11.30 -14.47 13.75
CA VAL A 222 -12.26 -13.63 14.47
C VAL A 222 -12.57 -14.30 15.81
N PRO A 223 -12.31 -13.65 16.95
CA PRO A 223 -12.65 -14.18 18.27
C PRO A 223 -14.10 -14.67 18.34
N LEU A 224 -14.33 -15.81 19.00
CA LEU A 224 -15.65 -16.47 19.07
C LEU A 224 -16.73 -15.58 19.68
N ASN A 225 -16.35 -14.71 20.62
CA ASN A 225 -17.20 -13.71 21.28
C ASN A 225 -17.62 -12.54 20.38
N LEU A 226 -17.01 -12.38 19.19
CA LEU A 226 -17.47 -11.46 18.16
C LEU A 226 -18.46 -12.14 17.18
N ARG A 227 -18.55 -13.48 17.21
CA ARG A 227 -19.46 -14.27 16.36
C ARG A 227 -20.79 -14.61 17.03
N THR A 228 -21.06 -14.05 18.21
CA THR A 228 -22.28 -14.35 18.96
C THR A 228 -23.51 -13.85 18.17
N PRO A 229 -24.49 -14.73 17.86
CA PRO A 229 -25.61 -14.46 16.96
C PRO A 229 -26.63 -13.42 17.48
N TYR A 230 -26.37 -12.81 18.63
CA TYR A 230 -27.22 -11.80 19.26
C TYR A 230 -26.74 -10.35 19.03
N ARG A 231 -25.74 -10.12 18.17
CA ARG A 231 -25.27 -8.77 17.80
C ARG A 231 -25.42 -8.53 16.32
N ASP A 232 -25.86 -7.32 15.98
CA ASP A 232 -26.07 -6.85 14.61
C ASP A 232 -24.85 -7.10 13.71
N ASP A 233 -25.06 -7.49 12.45
CA ASP A 233 -23.98 -7.73 11.47
C ASP A 233 -23.04 -6.52 11.32
N TRP A 234 -23.56 -5.30 11.53
CA TRP A 234 -22.77 -4.06 11.56
C TRP A 234 -21.74 -4.03 12.69
N TYR A 235 -22.08 -4.60 13.85
CA TYR A 235 -21.18 -4.68 15.00
C TYR A 235 -19.94 -5.53 14.67
N LEU A 236 -20.12 -6.64 13.95
CA LEU A 236 -19.00 -7.47 13.52
C LEU A 236 -18.04 -6.67 12.64
N LEU A 237 -18.55 -5.90 11.68
CA LEU A 237 -17.71 -5.07 10.81
C LEU A 237 -17.03 -3.93 11.58
N ALA A 238 -17.75 -3.28 12.48
CA ALA A 238 -17.28 -2.16 13.30
C ALA A 238 -16.15 -2.57 14.26
N GLU A 239 -16.13 -3.82 14.74
CA GLU A 239 -15.05 -4.35 15.58
C GLU A 239 -13.94 -5.01 14.75
N TRP A 240 -14.31 -5.74 13.69
CA TRP A 240 -13.35 -6.44 12.83
C TRP A 240 -12.41 -5.49 12.10
N TYR A 241 -12.95 -4.40 11.55
CA TYR A 241 -12.15 -3.47 10.75
C TYR A 241 -11.02 -2.81 11.56
N PRO A 242 -11.29 -2.17 12.72
CA PRO A 242 -10.22 -1.55 13.51
C PRO A 242 -9.20 -2.56 14.03
N LEU A 243 -9.62 -3.80 14.31
CA LEU A 243 -8.72 -4.85 14.79
C LEU A 243 -7.79 -5.37 13.68
N VAL A 244 -8.36 -5.93 12.61
CA VAL A 244 -7.59 -6.67 11.59
C VAL A 244 -8.04 -6.43 10.15
N GLY A 245 -9.24 -5.89 9.96
CA GLY A 245 -9.84 -5.69 8.64
C GLY A 245 -9.23 -4.54 7.84
N TRP A 246 -8.55 -3.60 8.50
CA TRP A 246 -7.84 -2.49 7.85
C TRP A 246 -6.90 -2.96 6.73
N ALA A 247 -6.19 -4.08 6.88
CA ALA A 247 -5.28 -4.57 5.84
C ALA A 247 -6.04 -5.18 4.66
N CYS A 248 -7.19 -5.80 4.88
CA CYS A 248 -8.08 -6.23 3.79
C CYS A 248 -8.50 -5.02 2.95
N VAL A 249 -9.03 -3.98 3.62
CA VAL A 249 -9.56 -2.79 2.97
C VAL A 249 -8.46 -2.04 2.21
N ASN A 250 -7.31 -1.80 2.81
CA ASN A 250 -6.23 -1.08 2.15
C ASN A 250 -5.69 -1.82 0.92
N ASN A 251 -5.54 -3.15 0.99
CA ASN A 251 -5.15 -3.93 -0.17
C ASN A 251 -6.22 -3.89 -1.28
N ALA A 252 -7.51 -3.88 -0.92
CA ALA A 252 -8.60 -3.75 -1.88
C ALA A 252 -8.57 -2.36 -2.57
N VAL A 253 -8.38 -1.29 -1.79
CA VAL A 253 -8.23 0.08 -2.32
C VAL A 253 -7.05 0.16 -3.28
N ILE A 254 -5.89 -0.39 -2.91
CA ILE A 254 -4.71 -0.43 -3.80
C ILE A 254 -5.05 -1.20 -5.08
N ALA A 255 -5.66 -2.39 -4.98
CA ALA A 255 -6.02 -3.19 -6.14
C ALA A 255 -6.95 -2.45 -7.11
N ILE A 256 -8.00 -1.81 -6.57
CA ILE A 256 -8.94 -1.00 -7.34
C ILE A 256 -8.21 0.19 -7.98
N GLY A 257 -7.38 0.91 -7.22
CA GLY A 257 -6.58 2.02 -7.71
C GLY A 257 -5.68 1.62 -8.88
N GLN A 258 -4.98 0.49 -8.77
CA GLN A 258 -4.16 -0.07 -9.86
C GLN A 258 -5.02 -0.50 -11.07
N GLY A 259 -6.22 -1.04 -10.84
CA GLY A 259 -7.18 -1.34 -11.90
C GLY A 259 -7.63 -0.10 -12.67
N VAL A 260 -7.91 1.00 -11.97
CA VAL A 260 -8.25 2.30 -12.57
C VAL A 260 -7.07 2.85 -13.39
N VAL A 261 -5.85 2.80 -12.84
CA VAL A 261 -4.63 3.21 -13.54
C VAL A 261 -4.43 2.40 -14.82
N LEU A 262 -4.63 1.08 -14.76
CA LEU A 262 -4.54 0.19 -15.92
C LEU A 262 -5.57 0.54 -17.00
N TYR A 263 -6.81 0.81 -16.61
CA TYR A 263 -7.87 1.23 -17.52
C TYR A 263 -7.51 2.55 -18.24
N ILE A 264 -7.06 3.56 -17.48
CA ILE A 264 -6.64 4.85 -18.04
C ILE A 264 -5.44 4.68 -18.99
N ALA A 265 -4.45 3.88 -18.60
CA ALA A 265 -3.27 3.64 -19.44
C ALA A 265 -3.62 2.89 -20.74
N SER A 266 -4.61 2.01 -20.71
CA SER A 266 -5.03 1.24 -21.90
C SER A 266 -5.83 2.09 -22.88
N THR A 267 -6.81 2.86 -22.38
CA THR A 267 -7.62 3.76 -23.23
C THR A 267 -6.78 4.80 -23.98
N LYS A 268 -5.69 5.30 -23.37
CA LYS A 268 -4.75 6.21 -24.05
C LYS A 268 -4.01 5.57 -25.22
N LEU A 269 -3.62 4.30 -25.08
CA LEU A 269 -2.92 3.61 -26.16
C LEU A 269 -3.86 3.39 -27.35
N ASP A 270 -5.09 2.97 -27.08
CA ASP A 270 -6.08 2.70 -28.13
C ASP A 270 -6.42 3.98 -28.90
N ASN A 271 -6.59 5.11 -28.18
CA ASN A 271 -6.80 6.42 -28.80
C ASN A 271 -5.57 6.90 -29.59
N GLY A 272 -4.36 6.65 -29.09
CA GLY A 272 -3.12 6.98 -29.80
C GLY A 272 -2.93 6.16 -31.08
N ALA A 273 -3.27 4.87 -31.03
CA ALA A 273 -3.25 3.98 -32.19
C ALA A 273 -4.31 4.37 -33.24
N ALA A 274 -5.52 4.73 -32.80
CA ALA A 274 -6.58 5.24 -33.68
C ALA A 274 -6.17 6.56 -34.38
N SER A 275 -5.55 7.48 -33.64
CA SER A 275 -5.06 8.76 -34.20
C SER A 275 -3.90 8.59 -35.19
N LEU A 276 -3.05 7.57 -34.99
CA LEU A 276 -2.00 7.21 -35.96
C LEU A 276 -2.57 6.51 -37.21
N GLY A 277 -3.66 5.75 -37.06
CA GLY A 277 -4.39 5.13 -38.17
C GLY A 277 -5.04 6.16 -39.11
N GLU A 278 -5.58 7.26 -38.58
CA GLU A 278 -6.13 8.36 -39.40
C GLU A 278 -5.07 9.21 -40.12
N ARG A 279 -3.79 9.10 -39.74
CA ARG A 279 -2.68 9.85 -40.35
C ARG A 279 -1.83 9.04 -41.33
N GLN A 280 -2.19 7.79 -41.63
CA GLN A 280 -1.55 7.07 -42.72
C GLN A 280 -2.04 7.64 -44.06
N PRO A 281 -1.16 8.22 -44.90
CA PRO A 281 -1.57 8.63 -46.24
C PRO A 281 -2.03 7.39 -47.00
N LEU A 282 -3.25 7.46 -47.54
CA LEU A 282 -3.81 6.53 -48.53
C LEU A 282 -2.98 6.64 -49.83
N ILE A 283 -1.76 6.14 -49.80
CA ILE A 283 -0.93 5.97 -50.99
C ILE A 283 -0.21 4.63 -50.90
N SER A 284 -0.87 3.63 -51.47
CA SER A 284 -0.18 2.70 -52.37
C SER A 284 -1.01 2.65 -53.64
N THR A 285 -0.54 3.39 -54.63
CA THR A 285 -0.94 3.33 -56.03
C THR A 285 -0.68 1.95 -56.60
N GLN A 286 -1.69 1.35 -57.22
CA GLN A 286 -1.69 1.10 -58.66
C GLN A 286 -3.12 0.82 -59.15
#